data_AF-A0A2T9X4P3-F1
#
_entry.id   AF-A0A2T9X4P3-F1
#
_cell.length_a   1.000
_cell.length_b   1.000
_cell.length_c   1.000
_cell.angle_alpha   90.00
_cell.angle_beta   90.00
_cell.angle_gamma   90.00
#
_symmetry.space_group_name_H-M   'P 1'
#
loop_
_entity.id
_entity.type
_entity.pdbx_description
1 polymer ?
#
loop_
_entity_poly.entity_id
_entity_poly.type
_entity_poly.pdbx_seq_one_letter_code
_entity_poly.pdbx_strand_id
1 'polypeptide(L)' 'MLKPKEVCQKLGISYRTLQSYVKKGYIKPVILQSGKWRF' A
#
# COMPACT_ATOMS: atom_id res chain seq x y z
N MET A 1 4.26 4.72 10.01
CA MET A 1 3.58 3.77 9.12
C MET A 1 2.49 4.50 8.33
N LEU A 2 2.74 4.69 7.04
CA LEU A 2 1.89 5.39 6.10
C LEU A 2 0.62 4.59 5.84
N LYS A 3 -0.49 5.30 5.66
CA LYS A 3 -1.72 4.70 5.15
C LYS A 3 -1.57 4.47 3.64
N PRO A 4 -2.26 3.48 3.05
CA PRO A 4 -2.23 3.26 1.61
C PRO A 4 -2.54 4.53 0.80
N LYS A 5 -3.45 5.38 1.31
CA LYS A 5 -3.81 6.67 0.71
C LYS A 5 -2.63 7.66 0.66
N GLU A 6 -1.81 7.70 1.70
CA GLU A 6 -0.62 8.56 1.72
C GLU A 6 0.49 8.03 0.82
N VAL A 7 0.61 6.71 0.72
CA VAL A 7 1.51 6.07 -0.25
C VAL A 7 1.10 6.41 -1.68
N CYS A 8 -0.21 6.34 -1.99
CA CYS A 8 -0.74 6.76 -3.28
C CYS A 8 -0.42 8.23 -3.58
N GLN A 9 -0.59 9.13 -2.60
CA GLN A 9 -0.28 10.55 -2.79
C GLN A 9 1.22 10.81 -2.99
N LYS A 10 2.09 10.21 -2.18
CA LYS A 10 3.55 10.38 -2.29
C LYS A 10 4.12 9.83 -3.60
N LEU A 11 3.62 8.69 -4.05
CA LEU A 11 4.08 8.06 -5.28
C LEU A 11 3.36 8.61 -6.52
N GLY A 12 2.30 9.41 -6.34
CA GLY A 12 1.46 9.89 -7.44
C GLY A 12 0.75 8.77 -8.19
N ILE A 13 0.50 7.62 -7.52
CA ILE A 13 -0.11 6.44 -8.14
C ILE A 13 -1.52 6.20 -7.63
N SER A 14 -2.33 5.55 -8.47
CA SER A 14 -3.64 5.09 -8.06
C SER A 14 -3.55 3.95 -7.04
N TYR A 15 -4.60 3.77 -6.23
CA TYR A 15 -4.70 2.64 -5.31
C TYR A 15 -4.66 1.28 -6.03
N ARG A 16 -5.15 1.23 -7.27
CA ARG A 16 -5.10 0.02 -8.11
C ARG A 16 -3.67 -0.34 -8.50
N THR A 17 -2.85 0.66 -8.81
CA THR A 17 -1.41 0.50 -9.06
C THR A 17 -0.70 0.02 -7.79
N LEU A 18 -1.01 0.63 -6.64
CA LEU A 18 -0.49 0.20 -5.35
C LEU A 18 -0.83 -1.26 -5.06
N GLN A 19 -2.09 -1.68 -5.25
CA GLN A 19 -2.50 -3.09 -5.13
C GLN A 19 -1.76 -4.01 -6.09
N SER A 20 -1.54 -3.59 -7.34
CA SER A 20 -0.76 -4.36 -8.31
C SER A 20 0.67 -4.56 -7.84
N TYR A 21 1.30 -3.52 -7.27
CA TYR A 21 2.65 -3.61 -6.72
C TYR A 21 2.75 -4.52 -5.50
N VAL A 22 1.74 -4.49 -4.62
CA VAL A 22 1.64 -5.44 -3.51
C VAL A 22 1.49 -6.87 -4.03
N LYS A 23 0.60 -7.09 -5.00
CA LYS A 23 0.38 -8.41 -5.61
C LYS A 23 1.62 -8.94 -6.32
N LYS A 24 2.38 -8.07 -6.98
CA LYS A 24 3.64 -8.41 -7.65
C LYS A 24 4.83 -8.52 -6.68
N GLY A 25 4.65 -8.17 -5.40
CA GLY A 25 5.70 -8.27 -4.38
C GLY A 25 6.73 -7.13 -4.37
N TYR A 26 6.53 -6.08 -5.18
CA TYR A 26 7.40 -4.90 -5.18
C TYR A 26 7.28 -4.09 -3.90
N ILE A 27 6.09 -4.06 -3.30
CA ILE A 27 5.81 -3.35 -2.05
C ILE A 27 5.16 -4.33 -1.08
N LYS A 28 5.73 -4.47 0.11
CA LYS A 28 5.15 -5.29 1.18
C LYS A 28 4.47 -4.39 2.21
N PRO A 29 3.12 -4.36 2.29
CA PRO A 29 2.47 -3.75 3.42
C PRO A 29 2.68 -4.61 4.66
N VAL A 30 2.77 -3.97 5.80
CA VAL A 30 2.55 -4.59 7.09
C VAL A 30 1.04 -4.70 7.32
N ILE A 31 0.57 -5.93 7.51
CA ILE A 31 -0.84 -6.21 7.81
C ILE A 31 -0.99 -6.16 9.33
N LEU A 32 -1.71 -5.15 9.83
CA LEU A 32 -2.06 -5.09 11.24
C LEU A 32 -3.04 -6.22 11.58
N GLN A 33 -3.09 -6.61 12.86
CA GLN A 33 -4.05 -7.62 13.35
C GLN A 33 -5.53 -7.30 13.00
N SER A 34 -5.84 -6.03 12.75
CA SER A 34 -7.15 -5.56 12.28
C SER A 34 -7.40 -5.72 10.78
N GLY A 35 -6.53 -6.41 10.02
CA GLY A 35 -6.62 -6.56 8.56
C GLY A 35 -6.29 -5.30 7.75
N LYS A 36 -5.84 -4.22 8.41
CA LYS A 36 -5.52 -2.95 7.74
C LYS A 36 -4.08 -2.95 7.24
N TRP A 37 -3.90 -2.53 5.99
CA TRP A 37 -2.58 -2.31 5.42
C TRP A 37 -1.96 -1.04 5.97
N ARG A 38 -0.70 -1.16 6.35
CA ARG A 38 0.18 -0.05 6.68
C ARG A 38 1.50 -0.25 5.96
N PHE A 39 2.02 0.84 5.43
CA PHE A 39 3.30 0.87 4.71
C PHE A 39 4.33 1.66 5.50
#